data_AF-I4H901-F1
#
_entry.id   AF-I4H901-F1
#
_cell.length_a   1.000
_cell.length_b   1.000
_cell.length_c   1.000
_cell.angle_alpha   90.00
_cell.angle_beta   90.00
_cell.angle_gamma   90.00
#
_symmetry.space_group_name_H-M   'P 1'
#
loop_
_entity.id
_entity.type
_entity.pdbx_description
1 polymer ?
#
loop_
_entity_poly.entity_id
_entity_poly.type
_entity_poly.pdbx_seq_one_letter_code
_entity_poly.pdbx_strand_id
1 'polypeptide(L)'
;MLGLIQNHRCCYLHSVLTDMNLVCYPLMNLRSKRAILRTRKRWGHPVGYSPRRVLVERLASELNLSPEAVIIQLQKEREFLLKHIRYFR
;
A
#
# COMPACT_ATOMS: atom_id res chain seq x y z
N MET A 1 -31.42 7.71 -10.18
CA MET A 1 -30.88 7.72 -8.81
C MET A 1 -29.72 6.74 -8.73
N LEU A 2 -28.49 7.20 -8.94
CA LEU A 2 -27.29 6.40 -8.64
C LEU A 2 -26.47 7.22 -7.64
N GLY A 3 -26.55 6.81 -6.38
CA GLY A 3 -25.86 7.45 -5.28
C GLY A 3 -24.36 7.39 -5.49
N LEU A 4 -23.75 8.55 -5.69
CA LEU A 4 -22.33 8.76 -5.58
C LEU A 4 -21.93 8.43 -4.14
N ILE A 5 -21.33 7.26 -3.92
CA ILE A 5 -20.68 6.92 -2.65
C ILE A 5 -19.44 7.82 -2.55
N GLN A 6 -19.62 9.01 -2.00
CA GLN A 6 -18.55 9.89 -1.57
C GLN A 6 -17.87 9.20 -0.38
N ASN A 7 -16.85 8.40 -0.68
CA ASN A 7 -15.87 7.98 0.31
C ASN A 7 -15.23 9.25 0.87
N HIS A 8 -15.66 9.66 2.05
CA HIS A 8 -15.03 10.70 2.85
C HIS A 8 -13.56 10.34 3.06
N ARG A 9 -12.71 10.80 2.14
CA ARG A 9 -11.26 10.78 2.27
C ARG A 9 -10.92 11.71 3.43
N CYS A 10 -10.51 11.11 4.54
CA CYS A 10 -9.94 11.80 5.68
C CYS A 10 -8.85 12.78 5.21
N CYS A 11 -9.10 14.08 5.42
CA CYS A 11 -8.31 15.20 4.89
C CYS A 11 -6.89 15.30 5.47
N TYR A 12 -6.59 14.49 6.49
CA TYR A 12 -5.33 14.54 7.26
C TYR A 12 -4.23 13.62 6.71
N LEU A 13 -4.55 12.73 5.76
CA LEU A 13 -3.56 11.87 5.11
C LEU A 13 -2.78 12.59 4.00
N HIS A 14 -3.25 13.75 3.51
CA HIS A 14 -2.66 14.42 2.35
C HIS A 14 -1.34 15.14 2.68
N SER A 15 -1.17 15.62 3.92
CA SER A 15 -0.02 16.45 4.33
C SER A 15 1.20 15.66 4.79
N VAL A 16 1.09 14.35 5.05
CA VAL A 16 2.22 13.46 5.44
C VAL A 16 2.82 12.74 4.22
N LEU A 17 2.22 12.89 3.03
CA LEU A 17 2.63 12.21 1.79
C LEU A 17 3.71 12.97 1.00
N THR A 18 4.24 14.07 1.52
CA THR A 18 5.15 14.97 0.79
C THR A 18 6.57 14.44 0.64
N ASP A 19 7.00 13.40 1.38
CA ASP A 19 8.36 12.87 1.30
C ASP A 19 8.55 11.67 0.36
N MET A 20 7.48 10.97 -0.05
CA MET A 20 7.52 9.93 -1.09
C MET A 20 6.13 9.74 -1.70
N ASN A 21 6.02 9.78 -3.03
CA ASN A 21 4.76 9.54 -3.74
C ASN A 21 4.31 8.09 -3.54
N LEU A 22 3.32 7.86 -2.65
CA LEU A 22 2.67 6.56 -2.49
C LEU A 22 1.71 6.34 -3.66
N VAL A 23 2.15 5.58 -4.66
CA VAL A 23 1.40 5.31 -5.89
C VAL A 23 0.56 4.04 -5.75
N CYS A 24 1.15 2.96 -5.25
CA CYS A 24 0.48 1.66 -5.16
C CYS A 24 -0.39 1.53 -3.90
N TYR A 25 0.14 1.96 -2.75
CA TYR A 25 -0.51 1.82 -1.44
C TYR A 25 -1.95 2.35 -1.39
N PRO A 26 -2.29 3.57 -1.87
CA PRO A 26 -3.67 4.05 -1.82
C PRO A 26 -4.65 3.16 -2.60
N LEU A 27 -4.19 2.58 -3.73
CA LEU A 27 -4.97 1.71 -4.63
C LEU A 27 -5.14 0.27 -4.10
N MET A 28 -4.38 -0.11 -3.07
CA MET A 28 -4.49 -1.43 -2.46
C MET A 28 -5.78 -1.58 -1.64
N ASN A 29 -6.34 -2.79 -1.66
CA ASN A 29 -7.45 -3.14 -0.77
C ASN A 29 -6.98 -3.23 0.70
N LEU A 30 -7.93 -3.23 1.65
CA LEU A 30 -7.65 -3.23 3.09
C LEU A 30 -6.80 -4.44 3.55
N ARG A 31 -7.05 -5.62 2.97
CA ARG A 31 -6.31 -6.85 3.32
C ARG A 31 -4.84 -6.73 2.92
N SER A 32 -4.57 -6.23 1.71
CA SER A 32 -3.22 -6.01 1.21
C SER A 32 -2.51 -4.89 1.98
N LYS A 33 -3.22 -3.80 2.33
CA LYS A 33 -2.70 -2.72 3.20
C LYS A 33 -2.28 -3.26 4.58
N ARG A 34 -3.06 -4.15 5.18
CA ARG A 34 -2.67 -4.80 6.45
C ARG A 34 -1.49 -5.77 6.29
N ALA A 35 -1.39 -6.43 5.14
CA ALA A 35 -0.31 -7.38 4.86
C ALA A 35 1.04 -6.68 4.68
N ILE A 36 1.10 -5.55 3.97
CA ILE A 36 2.33 -4.79 3.74
C ILE A 36 2.91 -4.19 5.03
N LEU A 37 2.04 -3.80 5.95
CA LEU A 37 2.41 -3.27 7.28
C LEU A 37 2.82 -4.36 8.28
N ARG A 38 2.62 -5.66 7.97
CA ARG A 38 2.96 -6.73 8.91
C ARG A 38 4.48 -6.91 8.99
N THR A 39 5.01 -6.74 10.18
CA THR A 39 6.46 -6.86 10.47
C THR A 39 6.83 -8.18 11.11
N ARG A 40 5.96 -8.75 11.95
CA ARG A 40 6.24 -9.95 12.75
C ARG A 40 5.19 -11.05 12.57
N LYS A 41 5.63 -12.31 12.64
CA LYS A 41 4.77 -13.50 12.77
C LYS A 41 4.31 -13.64 14.22
N ARG A 42 3.40 -14.59 14.48
CA ARG A 42 2.93 -14.95 15.83
C ARG A 42 4.09 -15.18 16.82
N TRP A 43 5.18 -15.77 16.34
CA TRP A 43 6.35 -16.14 17.15
C TRP A 43 7.52 -15.15 17.03
N GLY A 44 7.24 -13.87 16.73
CA GLY A 44 8.25 -12.81 16.70
C GLY A 44 9.17 -12.80 15.48
N HIS A 45 9.19 -13.86 14.66
CA HIS A 45 10.01 -13.90 13.43
C HIS A 45 9.64 -12.76 12.45
N PRO A 46 10.63 -12.15 11.77
CA PRO A 46 10.38 -11.14 10.76
C PRO A 46 9.54 -11.69 9.61
N VAL A 47 8.65 -10.87 9.08
CA VAL A 47 7.82 -11.19 7.91
C VAL A 47 8.39 -10.48 6.70
N GLY A 48 8.82 -11.25 5.70
CA GLY A 48 9.01 -10.75 4.35
C GLY A 48 7.65 -10.47 3.71
N TYR A 49 7.49 -9.31 3.08
CA TYR A 49 6.29 -9.02 2.31
C TYR A 49 6.46 -9.55 0.89
N SER A 50 5.62 -10.52 0.52
CA SER A 50 5.52 -11.05 -0.83
C SER A 50 4.12 -10.70 -1.36
N PRO A 51 3.99 -9.73 -2.28
CA PRO A 51 2.70 -9.35 -2.83
C PRO A 51 2.11 -10.48 -3.65
N ARG A 52 0.78 -10.65 -3.59
CA ARG A 52 0.07 -11.66 -4.38
C ARG A 52 0.18 -11.31 -5.87
N ARG A 53 0.41 -12.31 -6.74
CA ARG A 53 0.49 -12.12 -8.19
C ARG A 53 -0.69 -11.33 -8.76
N VAL A 54 -1.92 -11.67 -8.36
CA VAL A 54 -3.15 -10.97 -8.78
C VAL A 54 -3.15 -9.49 -8.39
N LEU A 55 -2.56 -9.12 -7.24
CA LEU A 55 -2.44 -7.72 -6.85
C LEU A 55 -1.48 -6.96 -7.77
N VAL A 56 -0.34 -7.59 -8.08
CA VAL A 56 0.70 -7.01 -8.94
C VAL A 56 0.16 -6.81 -10.36
N GLU A 57 -0.46 -7.83 -10.94
CA GLU A 57 -1.04 -7.76 -12.29
C GLU A 57 -2.13 -6.68 -12.39
N ARG A 58 -3.00 -6.60 -11.38
CA ARG A 58 -4.03 -5.56 -11.32
C ARG A 58 -3.40 -4.15 -11.27
N LEU A 59 -2.45 -3.92 -10.36
CA LEU A 59 -1.78 -2.62 -10.24
C LEU A 59 -0.96 -2.27 -11.50
N ALA A 60 -0.32 -3.26 -12.12
CA ALA A 60 0.39 -3.09 -13.39
C ALA A 60 -0.57 -2.60 -14.48
N SER A 61 -1.76 -3.19 -14.59
CA SER A 61 -2.78 -2.75 -15.53
C SER A 61 -3.36 -1.37 -15.23
N GLU A 62 -3.63 -1.04 -13.95
CA GLU A 62 -4.19 0.26 -13.55
C GLU A 62 -3.20 1.42 -13.74
N LEU A 63 -1.90 1.16 -13.55
CA LEU A 63 -0.85 2.17 -13.61
C LEU A 63 -0.07 2.18 -14.93
N ASN A 64 -0.37 1.26 -15.85
CA ASN A 64 0.41 1.02 -17.06
C ASN A 64 1.92 0.82 -16.78
N LEU A 65 2.22 0.07 -15.71
CA LEU A 65 3.59 -0.25 -15.30
C LEU A 65 3.89 -1.73 -15.54
N SER A 66 5.18 -2.07 -15.63
CA SER A 66 5.57 -3.48 -15.63
C SER A 66 5.33 -4.12 -14.24
N PRO A 67 5.03 -5.43 -14.18
CA PRO A 67 4.90 -6.13 -12.90
C PRO A 67 6.12 -5.97 -11.99
N GLU A 68 7.32 -5.95 -12.56
CA GLU A 68 8.58 -5.77 -11.83
C GLU A 68 8.67 -4.37 -11.23
N ALA A 69 8.29 -3.34 -11.99
CA ALA A 69 8.26 -1.96 -11.50
C ALA A 69 7.28 -1.79 -10.34
N VAL A 70 6.11 -2.44 -10.42
CA VAL A 70 5.12 -2.47 -9.33
C VAL A 70 5.69 -3.14 -8.08
N ILE A 71 6.41 -4.27 -8.22
CA ILE A 71 7.03 -4.95 -7.07
C ILE A 71 8.07 -4.06 -6.41
N ILE A 72 8.95 -3.43 -7.19
CA ILE A 72 9.97 -2.50 -6.69
C ILE A 72 9.31 -1.33 -5.96
N GLN A 73 8.26 -0.76 -6.55
CA GLN A 73 7.52 0.35 -5.95
C GLN A 73 6.86 -0.07 -4.62
N LEU A 74 6.22 -1.24 -4.58
CA LEU A 74 5.63 -1.79 -3.34
C LEU A 74 6.68 -2.00 -2.24
N GLN A 75 7.91 -2.38 -2.59
CA GLN A 75 9.00 -2.52 -1.62
C GLN A 75 9.43 -1.16 -1.05
N LYS A 76 9.65 -0.16 -1.92
CA LYS A 76 9.98 1.22 -1.49
C LYS A 76 8.89 1.80 -0.59
N GLU A 77 7.63 1.63 -0.99
CA GLU A 77 6.49 2.10 -0.21
C GLU A 77 6.40 1.37 1.13
N ARG A 78 6.67 0.06 1.16
CA ARG A 78 6.72 -0.68 2.42
C ARG A 78 7.75 -0.12 3.37
N GLU A 79 8.98 0.11 2.91
CA GLU A 79 10.05 0.66 3.75
C GLU A 79 9.65 2.03 4.33
N PHE A 80 9.06 2.89 3.49
CA PHE A 80 8.53 4.16 3.91
C PHE A 80 7.43 4.01 4.98
N LEU A 81 6.45 3.14 4.74
CA LEU A 81 5.33 2.89 5.64
C LEU A 81 5.79 2.31 6.99
N LEU A 82 6.79 1.43 6.98
CA LEU A 82 7.34 0.85 8.21
C LEU A 82 8.12 1.89 9.04
N LYS A 83 8.83 2.82 8.39
CA LYS A 83 9.50 3.95 9.07
C LYS A 83 8.49 4.91 9.71
N HIS A 84 7.33 5.09 9.07
CA HIS A 84 6.28 6.03 9.48
C HIS A 84 5.05 5.35 10.11
N ILE A 85 5.20 4.12 10.62
CA ILE A 85 4.07 3.27 11.05
C ILE A 85 3.19 3.91 12.14
N ARG A 86 3.74 4.86 12.91
CA ARG A 86 3.01 5.62 13.94
C ARG A 86 1.85 6.46 13.38
N TYR A 87 1.88 6.83 12.10
CA TYR A 87 0.86 7.68 11.48
C TYR A 87 -0.29 6.89 10.83
N PHE A 88 -0.11 5.59 10.61
CA PHE A 88 -1.04 4.74 9.85
C PHE A 88 -1.74 3.67 10.71
N ARG A 89 -1.61 3.76 12.05
CA ARG A 89 -2.18 2.80 13.01
C ARG A 89 -3.52 3.26 13.55
#